data_AF-W9NF35-F1
#
_entry.id   AF-W9NF35-F1
#
_cell.length_a   1.000
_cell.length_b   1.000
_cell.length_c   1.000
_cell.angle_alpha   90.00
_cell.angle_beta   90.00
_cell.angle_gamma   90.00
#
_symmetry.space_group_name_H-M   'P 1'
#
loop_
_entity.id
_entity.type
_entity.pdbx_description
1 polymer ?
#
loop_
_entity_poly.entity_id
_entity_poly.type
_entity_poly.pdbx_seq_one_letter_code
_entity_poly.pdbx_strand_id
1 'polypeptide(L)'
;MLFYLATIIIHDFFRTSDDTKTVANPDFIISSTSSYLDLSPLYGNNVQEQEAVRNMKGGELERINGSGRFGPNPRLSKEDAERKIDKDLFNTTRQYCHMRPLRQYHLSDYTRTILNLNYAPDSSWVLDPRESFSQVLDKVDSPVSTGNQVSVEFNLIYRGHSNVSAKDEKWSQDLF
;
A
#
# COMPACT_ATOMS: atom_id res chain seq x y z
N MET A 1 -9.88 -10.77 -11.65
CA MET A 1 -9.63 -10.20 -10.31
C MET A 1 -8.15 -10.19 -9.94
N LEU A 2 -7.43 -11.31 -10.04
CA LEU A 2 -5.99 -11.37 -9.74
C LEU A 2 -5.15 -10.26 -10.40
N PHE A 3 -5.31 -10.06 -11.71
CA PHE A 3 -4.51 -9.07 -12.45
C PHE A 3 -4.85 -7.62 -12.11
N TYR A 4 -6.11 -7.29 -11.81
CA TYR A 4 -6.46 -5.92 -11.37
C TYR A 4 -5.88 -5.61 -9.98
N LEU A 5 -5.85 -6.61 -9.09
CA LEU A 5 -5.18 -6.48 -7.81
C LEU A 5 -3.67 -6.27 -7.99
N ALA A 6 -3.05 -7.02 -8.91
CA ALA A 6 -1.65 -6.82 -9.27
C ALA A 6 -1.38 -5.37 -9.70
N THR A 7 -2.27 -4.80 -10.51
CA THR A 7 -2.20 -3.40 -10.92
C THR A 7 -2.24 -2.44 -9.72
N ILE A 8 -3.13 -2.65 -8.74
CA ILE A 8 -3.18 -1.81 -7.53
C ILE A 8 -1.87 -1.90 -6.74
N ILE A 9 -1.31 -3.11 -6.58
CA ILE A 9 -0.04 -3.33 -5.87
C ILE A 9 1.11 -2.60 -6.58
N ILE A 10 1.18 -2.70 -7.90
CA ILE A 10 2.22 -2.06 -8.72
C ILE A 10 2.14 -0.53 -8.56
N HIS A 11 0.94 0.06 -8.57
CA HIS A 11 0.80 1.51 -8.39
C HIS A 11 1.11 1.99 -6.97
N ASP A 12 1.15 1.09 -5.98
CA ASP A 12 1.63 1.41 -4.64
C ASP A 12 3.17 1.47 -4.61
N PHE A 13 3.84 0.51 -5.25
CA PHE A 13 5.30 0.39 -5.25
C PHE A 13 6.03 1.22 -6.30
N PHE A 14 5.40 1.46 -7.45
CA PHE A 14 6.05 2.04 -8.61
C PHE A 14 5.32 3.29 -9.08
N ARG A 15 6.04 4.40 -9.01
CA ARG A 15 5.67 5.65 -9.67
C ARG A 15 6.95 6.32 -10.12
N THR A 16 7.33 6.11 -11.37
CA THR A 16 8.49 6.79 -11.94
C THR A 16 8.20 8.28 -11.97
N SER A 17 9.15 9.11 -11.53
CA SER A 17 8.98 10.55 -11.61
C SER A 17 8.91 10.96 -13.09
N ASP A 18 7.73 11.41 -13.51
CA ASP A 18 7.42 11.84 -14.87
C ASP A 18 6.88 13.27 -14.87
N ASP A 19 7.31 14.06 -13.89
CA ASP A 19 6.89 15.45 -13.66
C ASP A 19 7.47 16.41 -14.71
N THR A 20 7.17 16.10 -15.97
CA THR A 20 7.35 16.93 -17.16
C THR A 20 6.59 18.25 -17.07
N LYS A 21 5.69 18.38 -16.08
CA LYS A 21 4.91 19.59 -15.80
C LYS A 21 5.64 20.58 -14.89
N THR A 22 6.46 20.12 -13.94
CA THR A 22 7.23 21.01 -13.05
C THR A 22 8.74 21.03 -13.33
N VAL A 23 9.30 19.98 -13.93
CA VAL A 23 10.74 19.87 -14.23
C VAL A 23 10.94 19.53 -15.71
N ALA A 24 11.70 20.38 -16.43
CA ALA A 24 11.92 20.24 -17.88
C ALA A 24 12.73 19.00 -18.29
N ASN A 25 13.45 18.38 -17.35
CA ASN A 25 14.16 17.12 -17.54
C ASN A 25 14.02 16.28 -16.26
N PRO A 26 12.93 15.50 -16.12
CA PRO A 26 12.70 14.71 -14.92
C PRO A 26 13.67 13.51 -14.86
N ASP A 27 14.23 13.27 -13.68
CA ASP A 27 15.11 12.13 -13.45
C ASP A 27 14.29 10.84 -13.30
N PHE A 28 14.20 10.05 -14.37
CA PHE A 28 13.45 8.78 -14.41
C PHE A 28 14.01 7.68 -13.50
N ILE A 29 15.15 7.93 -12.84
CA ILE A 29 15.75 7.04 -11.85
C ILE A 29 15.07 7.20 -10.48
N ILE A 30 14.41 8.34 -10.24
CA ILE A 30 13.79 8.65 -8.95
C ILE A 30 12.33 8.16 -8.95
N SER A 31 11.97 7.47 -7.86
CA SER A 31 10.59 7.08 -7.58
C SER A 31 9.87 8.20 -6.81
N SER A 32 8.66 8.55 -7.25
CA SER A 32 7.78 9.52 -6.59
C SER A 32 6.81 8.88 -5.60
N THR A 33 6.96 7.58 -5.31
CA THR A 33 6.18 6.86 -4.28
C THR A 33 7.07 6.45 -3.10
N SER A 34 6.43 6.11 -1.98
CA SER A 34 7.07 5.69 -0.73
C SER A 34 7.88 4.39 -0.86
N SER A 35 7.67 3.60 -1.93
CA SER A 35 8.21 2.23 -2.09
C SER A 35 7.73 1.24 -1.02
N TYR A 36 6.80 1.62 -0.15
CA TYR A 36 6.20 0.75 0.85
C TYR A 36 4.76 0.39 0.46
N LEU A 37 4.23 -0.68 1.06
CA LEU A 37 2.81 -1.03 0.88
C LEU A 37 1.95 -0.15 1.80
N ASP A 38 1.69 1.08 1.35
CA ASP A 38 1.11 2.14 2.15
C ASP A 38 -0.21 2.72 1.60
N LEU A 39 -0.75 2.09 0.54
CA LEU A 39 -2.00 2.46 -0.12
C LEU A 39 -1.97 3.90 -0.67
N SER A 40 -0.83 4.28 -1.23
CA SER A 40 -0.59 5.55 -1.92
C SER A 40 -1.64 5.88 -2.99
N PRO A 41 -2.17 4.93 -3.79
CA PRO A 41 -3.24 5.23 -4.76
C PRO A 41 -4.55 5.71 -4.11
N LEU A 42 -4.81 5.34 -2.85
CA LEU A 42 -6.02 5.72 -2.12
C LEU A 42 -5.80 6.97 -1.25
N TYR A 43 -4.62 7.08 -0.65
CA TYR A 43 -4.33 8.09 0.37
C TYR A 43 -3.42 9.22 -0.11
N GLY A 44 -2.86 9.12 -1.31
CA GLY A 44 -1.87 10.06 -1.81
C GLY A 44 -0.45 9.77 -1.35
N ASN A 45 0.50 10.38 -2.05
CA ASN A 45 1.95 10.22 -1.82
C ASN A 45 2.55 11.36 -0.98
N ASN A 46 1.79 12.44 -0.77
CA ASN A 46 2.21 13.62 -0.02
C ASN A 46 1.14 14.06 0.98
N VAL A 47 1.53 14.91 1.93
CA VAL A 47 0.63 15.37 3.01
C VAL A 47 -0.58 16.12 2.44
N GLN A 48 -0.38 16.87 1.36
CA GLN A 48 -1.41 17.67 0.72
C GLN A 48 -2.50 16.80 0.08
N GLU A 49 -2.12 15.75 -0.67
CA GLU A 49 -3.04 14.75 -1.22
C GLU A 49 -3.76 14.00 -0.10
N GLN A 50 -3.03 13.63 0.97
CA GLN A 50 -3.63 12.94 2.11
C GLN A 50 -4.65 13.81 2.85
N GLU A 51 -4.40 15.12 2.96
CA GLU A 51 -5.34 16.08 3.51
C GLU A 51 -6.54 16.31 2.59
N ALA A 52 -6.36 16.27 1.27
CA ALA A 52 -7.46 16.37 0.31
C ALA A 52 -8.43 15.17 0.38
N VAL A 53 -7.92 13.97 0.66
CA VAL A 53 -8.74 12.77 0.87
C VAL A 53 -9.45 12.79 2.23
N ARG A 54 -8.93 13.55 3.20
CA ARG A 54 -9.55 13.69 4.52
C ARG A 54 -10.75 14.63 4.44
N ASN A 55 -11.94 14.03 4.35
CA ASN A 55 -13.16 14.71 4.77
C ASN A 55 -13.02 15.00 6.27
N MET A 56 -12.53 16.18 6.67
CA MET A 56 -12.36 16.64 8.06
C MET A 56 -13.68 16.73 8.86
N LYS A 57 -14.73 16.05 8.42
CA LYS A 57 -15.97 15.84 9.15
C LYS A 57 -15.88 14.48 9.82
N GLY A 58 -15.63 14.49 11.12
CA GLY A 58 -15.43 13.31 11.98
C GLY A 58 -16.58 12.28 12.06
N GLY A 59 -17.55 12.28 11.13
CA GLY A 59 -18.74 11.43 11.16
C GLY A 59 -18.53 9.96 10.77
N GLU A 60 -17.56 9.64 9.88
CA GLU A 60 -17.23 8.21 9.63
C GLU A 60 -16.27 7.64 10.68
N LEU A 61 -15.44 8.52 11.24
CA LEU A 61 -14.40 8.17 12.18
C LEU A 61 -14.92 8.03 13.63
N GLU A 62 -15.95 8.81 14.03
CA GLU A 62 -16.61 8.65 15.34
C GLU A 62 -17.17 7.23 15.55
N ARG A 63 -17.68 6.60 14.48
CA ARG A 63 -18.21 5.24 14.51
C ARG A 63 -17.16 4.20 14.92
N ILE A 64 -15.88 4.47 14.64
CA ILE A 64 -14.72 3.63 14.99
C ILE A 64 -14.26 3.89 16.44
N ASN A 65 -14.51 5.09 16.98
CA ASN A 65 -14.22 5.42 18.39
C ASN A 65 -15.21 4.77 19.39
N GLY A 66 -16.06 3.83 18.95
CA GLY A 66 -17.01 3.11 19.82
C GLY A 66 -16.39 2.36 21.01
N SER A 67 -15.05 2.32 21.11
CA SER A 67 -14.29 1.77 22.24
C SER A 67 -13.82 2.83 23.26
N GLY A 68 -14.07 4.12 23.04
CA GLY A 68 -13.61 5.20 23.93
C GLY A 68 -12.08 5.35 23.99
N ARG A 69 -11.34 4.74 23.05
CA ARG A 69 -9.87 4.73 23.03
C ARG A 69 -9.28 6.11 22.75
N PHE A 70 -9.96 6.94 21.96
CA PHE A 70 -9.52 8.30 21.63
C PHE A 70 -10.34 9.31 22.44
N GLY A 71 -9.84 9.67 23.61
CA GLY A 71 -10.42 10.69 24.47
C GLY A 71 -9.72 12.06 24.35
N PRO A 72 -10.41 13.17 24.66
CA PRO A 72 -9.78 14.49 24.69
C PRO A 72 -8.68 14.53 25.75
N ASN A 73 -7.49 14.96 25.35
CA ASN A 73 -6.37 15.12 26.26
C ASN A 73 -6.57 16.40 27.10
N PRO A 74 -6.64 16.32 28.44
CA PRO A 74 -6.87 17.49 29.30
C PRO A 74 -5.73 18.52 29.28
N ARG A 75 -4.60 18.22 28.64
CA ARG A 75 -3.43 19.11 28.52
C ARG A 75 -3.42 19.99 27.27
N LEU A 76 -4.34 19.79 26.33
CA LEU A 76 -4.38 20.50 25.05
C LEU A 76 -5.56 21.46 25.00
N SER A 77 -5.45 22.52 24.17
CA SER A 77 -6.60 23.31 23.76
C SER A 77 -7.66 22.39 23.14
N LYS A 78 -8.95 22.76 23.26
CA LYS A 78 -10.06 21.97 22.70
C LYS A 78 -9.86 21.69 21.21
N GLU A 79 -9.44 22.70 20.45
CA GLU A 79 -9.19 22.60 19.00
C GLU A 79 -8.01 21.68 18.67
N ASP A 80 -6.93 21.75 19.45
CA ASP A 80 -5.75 20.89 19.24
C ASP A 80 -6.02 19.43 19.64
N ALA A 81 -6.85 19.23 20.68
CA ALA A 81 -7.28 17.91 21.09
C ALA A 81 -8.14 17.24 20.00
N GLU A 82 -9.09 17.96 19.40
CA GLU A 82 -9.91 17.47 18.29
C GLU A 82 -9.06 17.14 17.06
N ARG A 83 -8.11 18.02 16.69
CA ARG A 83 -7.19 17.77 15.58
C ARG A 83 -6.31 16.55 15.80
N LYS A 84 -5.83 16.35 17.04
CA LYS A 84 -5.04 15.18 17.40
C LYS A 84 -5.86 13.91 17.32
N ILE A 85 -7.09 13.91 17.84
CA ILE A 85 -8.00 12.76 17.76
C ILE A 85 -8.24 12.39 16.30
N ASP A 86 -8.58 13.36 15.44
CA ASP A 86 -8.81 13.10 14.02
C ASP A 86 -7.57 12.51 13.34
N LYS A 87 -6.38 13.07 13.61
CA LYS A 87 -5.12 12.53 13.07
C LYS A 87 -4.82 11.11 13.54
N ASP A 88 -4.95 10.85 14.84
CA ASP A 88 -4.67 9.53 15.43
C ASP A 88 -5.66 8.47 14.92
N LEU A 89 -6.92 8.86 14.74
CA LEU A 89 -7.99 8.01 14.25
C LEU A 89 -7.85 7.70 12.76
N PHE A 90 -7.51 8.71 11.95
CA PHE A 90 -7.16 8.52 10.55
C PHE A 90 -5.99 7.53 10.40
N ASN A 91 -4.89 7.76 11.13
CA ASN A 91 -3.71 6.91 11.07
C ASN A 91 -4.00 5.48 11.54
N THR A 92 -4.79 5.33 12.61
CA THR A 92 -5.20 4.01 13.11
C THR A 92 -6.05 3.26 12.10
N THR A 93 -7.02 3.94 11.48
CA THR A 93 -7.89 3.35 10.46
C THR A 93 -7.07 2.93 9.24
N ARG A 94 -6.19 3.81 8.75
CA ARG A 94 -5.27 3.53 7.64
C ARG A 94 -4.43 2.28 7.93
N GLN A 95 -3.83 2.20 9.12
CA GLN A 95 -2.94 1.09 9.47
C GLN A 95 -3.68 -0.23 9.73
N TYR A 96 -4.76 -0.19 10.53
CA TYR A 96 -5.43 -1.38 11.04
C TYR A 96 -6.51 -1.91 10.10
N CYS A 97 -7.33 -1.04 9.52
CA CYS A 97 -8.46 -1.45 8.69
C CYS A 97 -8.05 -1.68 7.23
N HIS A 98 -7.08 -0.94 6.71
CA HIS A 98 -6.74 -1.03 5.28
C HIS A 98 -5.37 -1.68 5.03
N MET A 99 -4.29 -1.11 5.55
CA MET A 99 -2.94 -1.61 5.24
C MET A 99 -2.67 -3.01 5.78
N ARG A 100 -3.05 -3.30 7.03
CA ARG A 100 -2.76 -4.60 7.65
C ARG A 100 -3.49 -5.75 6.95
N PRO A 101 -4.81 -5.69 6.68
CA PRO A 101 -5.51 -6.74 5.95
C PRO A 101 -5.00 -6.88 4.52
N LEU A 102 -4.70 -5.76 3.86
CA LEU A 102 -4.12 -5.78 2.52
C LEU A 102 -2.77 -6.50 2.48
N ARG A 103 -1.84 -6.19 3.40
CA ARG A 103 -0.57 -6.93 3.52
C ARG A 103 -0.80 -8.42 3.77
N GLN A 104 -1.71 -8.77 4.67
CA GLN A 104 -2.01 -10.17 4.97
C GLN A 104 -2.53 -10.89 3.73
N TYR A 105 -3.49 -10.30 3.03
CA TYR A 105 -4.07 -10.84 1.80
C TYR A 105 -3.02 -11.00 0.69
N HIS A 106 -2.10 -10.05 0.54
CA HIS A 106 -1.00 -10.17 -0.40
C HIS A 106 -0.07 -11.35 -0.06
N LEU A 107 0.30 -11.48 1.21
CA LEU A 107 1.27 -12.47 1.68
C LEU A 107 0.70 -13.88 1.76
N SER A 108 -0.58 -14.05 2.11
CA SER A 108 -1.22 -15.36 2.18
C SER A 108 -1.84 -15.75 0.85
N ASP A 109 -2.65 -14.91 0.22
CA ASP A 109 -3.54 -15.39 -0.84
C ASP A 109 -2.98 -15.06 -2.23
N TYR A 110 -2.45 -13.86 -2.42
CA TYR A 110 -1.94 -13.42 -3.72
C TYR A 110 -0.66 -14.16 -4.14
N THR A 111 0.33 -14.25 -3.25
CA THR A 111 1.59 -14.99 -3.48
C THR A 111 1.32 -16.47 -3.75
N ARG A 112 0.43 -17.12 -2.97
CA ARG A 112 0.03 -18.52 -3.18
C ARG A 112 -0.62 -18.73 -4.53
N THR A 113 -1.45 -17.77 -4.97
CA THR A 113 -2.14 -17.86 -6.26
C THR A 113 -1.17 -17.70 -7.42
N ILE A 114 -0.23 -16.75 -7.37
CA ILE A 114 0.76 -16.54 -8.45
C ILE A 114 1.74 -17.70 -8.56
N LEU A 115 2.17 -18.26 -7.43
CA LEU A 115 3.03 -19.44 -7.40
C LEU A 115 2.27 -20.75 -7.69
N ASN A 116 0.97 -20.66 -7.98
CA ASN A 116 0.11 -21.80 -8.28
C ASN A 116 0.05 -22.85 -7.15
N LEU A 117 0.34 -22.46 -5.90
CA LEU A 117 0.35 -23.35 -4.73
C LEU A 117 -1.05 -23.82 -4.32
N ASN A 118 -2.10 -23.21 -4.88
CA ASN A 118 -3.48 -23.66 -4.69
C ASN A 118 -3.75 -25.05 -5.29
N TYR A 119 -2.90 -25.52 -6.22
CA TYR A 119 -3.01 -26.86 -6.81
C TYR A 119 -2.11 -27.89 -6.11
N ALA A 120 -1.33 -27.48 -5.10
CA ALA A 120 -0.51 -28.36 -4.27
C ALA A 120 -1.26 -28.66 -2.96
N PRO A 121 -2.03 -29.77 -2.87
CA PRO A 121 -2.89 -30.06 -1.72
C PRO A 121 -2.10 -30.33 -0.43
N ASP A 122 -0.82 -30.63 -0.54
CA ASP A 122 0.13 -30.90 0.55
C ASP A 122 0.86 -29.63 1.05
N SER A 123 0.74 -28.50 0.34
CA SER A 123 1.47 -27.28 0.67
C SER A 123 0.61 -26.24 1.39
N SER A 124 0.79 -26.13 2.71
CA SER A 124 0.25 -25.05 3.54
C SER A 124 1.13 -23.79 3.55
N TRP A 125 2.08 -23.67 2.61
CA TRP A 125 3.07 -22.59 2.63
C TRP A 125 2.46 -21.19 2.53
N VAL A 126 2.72 -20.35 3.52
CA VAL A 126 2.32 -18.94 3.54
C VAL A 126 3.56 -18.12 3.82
N LEU A 127 3.72 -16.99 3.15
CA LEU A 127 4.82 -16.08 3.44
C LEU A 127 4.52 -15.30 4.72
N ASP A 128 5.04 -15.75 5.87
CA ASP A 128 4.98 -14.98 7.12
C ASP A 128 6.27 -14.15 7.30
N PRO A 129 6.21 -12.81 7.20
CA PRO A 129 7.37 -11.94 7.39
C PRO A 129 7.83 -11.86 8.85
N ARG A 130 7.10 -12.46 9.81
CA ARG A 130 7.50 -12.53 11.22
C ARG A 130 8.38 -13.73 11.53
N GLU A 131 8.40 -14.73 10.64
CA GLU A 131 9.25 -15.90 10.82
C GLU A 131 10.69 -15.58 10.41
N SER A 132 11.64 -16.18 11.13
CA SER A 132 13.06 -16.06 10.79
C SER A 132 13.36 -16.90 9.55
N PHE A 133 13.78 -16.27 8.45
CA PHE A 133 14.18 -16.94 7.22
C PHE A 133 15.55 -17.64 7.30
N SER A 134 16.10 -17.80 8.51
CA SER A 134 17.38 -18.47 8.77
C SER A 134 17.46 -19.92 8.29
N GLN A 135 16.32 -20.54 7.97
CA GLN A 135 16.24 -21.91 7.43
C GLN A 135 16.30 -21.97 5.89
N VAL A 136 16.07 -20.85 5.18
CA VAL A 136 15.88 -20.83 3.72
C VAL A 136 17.01 -20.06 3.02
N LEU A 137 17.51 -18.99 3.63
CA LEU A 137 18.64 -18.22 3.14
C LEU A 137 19.87 -18.59 3.99
N ASP A 138 20.85 -19.27 3.39
CA ASP A 138 22.09 -19.69 4.05
C ASP A 138 22.70 -18.56 4.88
N LYS A 139 22.71 -18.69 6.22
CA LYS A 139 23.55 -18.01 7.25
C LYS A 139 24.01 -16.56 7.04
N VAL A 140 23.40 -15.81 6.13
CA VAL A 140 23.58 -14.38 5.96
C VAL A 140 22.44 -13.79 6.74
N ASP A 141 22.77 -13.15 7.87
CA ASP A 141 21.85 -12.31 8.61
C ASP A 141 21.32 -11.25 7.64
N SER A 142 20.19 -11.55 7.01
CA SER A 142 19.56 -10.65 6.08
C SER A 142 19.15 -9.43 6.88
N PRO A 143 19.61 -8.23 6.51
CA PRO A 143 19.42 -7.06 7.34
C PRO A 143 17.94 -6.69 7.41
N VAL A 144 17.28 -7.13 8.47
CA VAL A 144 15.88 -6.79 8.75
C VAL A 144 15.79 -5.32 9.16
N SER A 145 14.75 -4.63 8.67
CA SER A 145 14.47 -3.23 9.04
C SER A 145 15.53 -2.19 8.60
N THR A 146 16.30 -2.44 7.53
CA THR A 146 17.24 -1.45 6.95
C THR A 146 16.60 -0.43 6.01
N GLY A 147 15.28 -0.47 5.87
CA GLY A 147 14.53 0.35 4.93
C GLY A 147 14.33 -0.37 3.59
N ASN A 148 13.29 0.02 2.86
CA ASN A 148 12.99 -0.52 1.55
C ASN A 148 13.30 0.52 0.47
N GLN A 149 13.93 0.08 -0.61
CA GLN A 149 14.02 0.81 -1.87
C GLN A 149 13.74 -0.18 -3.00
N VAL A 150 12.83 0.21 -3.88
CA VAL A 150 12.42 -0.64 -5.00
C VAL A 150 13.39 -0.42 -6.16
N SER A 151 13.93 -1.52 -6.69
CA SER A 151 14.91 -1.48 -7.78
C SER A 151 14.25 -1.27 -9.15
N VAL A 152 15.03 -0.80 -10.13
CA VAL A 152 14.56 -0.59 -11.51
C VAL A 152 14.24 -1.93 -12.18
N GLU A 153 15.01 -2.97 -11.89
CA GLU A 153 14.79 -4.33 -12.39
C GLU A 153 13.45 -4.88 -11.90
N PHE A 154 13.11 -4.63 -10.62
CA PHE A 154 11.82 -5.00 -10.06
C PHE A 154 10.66 -4.31 -10.79
N ASN A 155 10.83 -3.06 -11.21
CA ASN A 155 9.83 -2.35 -12.04
C ASN A 155 9.67 -3.03 -13.41
N LEU A 156 10.78 -3.35 -14.08
CA LEU A 156 10.75 -3.93 -15.43
C LEU A 156 10.04 -5.29 -15.46
N ILE A 157 10.31 -6.18 -14.50
CA ILE A 157 9.68 -7.51 -14.46
C ILE A 157 8.19 -7.46 -14.11
N TYR A 158 7.74 -6.41 -13.43
CA TYR A 158 6.33 -6.24 -13.04
C TYR A 158 5.46 -5.58 -14.11
N ARG A 159 5.97 -5.35 -15.32
CA ARG A 159 5.18 -4.82 -16.46
C ARG A 159 4.27 -5.86 -17.11
N GLY A 160 3.28 -6.34 -16.37
CA GLY A 160 2.32 -7.36 -16.80
C GLY A 160 1.17 -6.87 -17.70
N HIS A 161 1.43 -5.98 -18.66
CA HIS A 161 0.38 -5.39 -19.51
C HIS A 161 -0.32 -6.42 -20.43
N SER A 162 0.34 -7.55 -20.74
CA SER A 162 -0.24 -8.64 -21.54
C SER A 162 -1.41 -9.36 -20.86
N ASN A 163 -1.66 -9.09 -19.57
CA ASN A 163 -2.69 -9.77 -18.80
C ASN A 163 -4.06 -9.08 -18.89
N VAL A 164 -4.17 -7.99 -19.66
CA VAL A 164 -5.43 -7.27 -19.89
C VAL A 164 -6.20 -7.96 -21.02
N SER A 165 -7.48 -8.22 -20.80
CA SER A 165 -8.35 -8.82 -21.82
C SER A 165 -8.72 -7.80 -22.90
N ALA A 166 -8.88 -8.24 -24.15
CA ALA A 166 -9.37 -7.40 -25.25
C ALA A 166 -10.72 -6.74 -24.95
N LYS A 167 -11.57 -7.37 -24.13
CA LYS A 167 -12.83 -6.79 -23.67
C LYS A 167 -12.60 -5.57 -22.77
N ASP A 168 -11.64 -5.68 -21.86
CA ASP A 168 -11.34 -4.61 -20.90
C ASP A 168 -10.60 -3.47 -21.58
N GLU A 169 -9.74 -3.79 -22.55
CA GLU A 169 -9.09 -2.80 -23.41
C GLU A 169 -10.14 -1.97 -24.17
N LYS A 170 -11.11 -2.64 -24.82
CA LYS A 170 -12.20 -1.94 -25.50
C LYS A 170 -13.02 -1.08 -24.54
N TRP A 171 -13.37 -1.62 -23.37
CA TRP A 171 -14.11 -0.86 -22.36
C TRP A 171 -13.34 0.38 -21.89
N SER A 172 -12.02 0.28 -21.72
CA SER A 172 -11.17 1.41 -21.34
C SER A 172 -11.09 2.46 -22.44
N GLN A 173 -11.00 2.06 -23.71
CA GLN A 173 -10.99 2.97 -24.86
C GLN A 173 -12.33 3.68 -25.05
N ASP A 174 -13.44 3.06 -24.68
CA ASP A 174 -14.77 3.68 -24.76
C ASP A 174 -14.98 4.74 -23.64
N LEU A 175 -14.19 4.69 -22.57
CA LEU A 175 -14.35 5.54 -21.38
C LEU A 175 -13.51 6.83 -21.43
N PHE A 176 -12.41 6.84 -22.19
CA PHE A 176 -11.46 7.97 -22.32
C PHE A 176 -11.34 8.43 -23.78
#